data_AF-A0A521ETE5-F1
#
_entry.id   AF-A0A521ETE5-F1
#
_cell.length_a   1.000
_cell.length_b   1.000
_cell.length_c   1.000
_cell.angle_alpha   90.00
_cell.angle_beta   90.00
_cell.angle_gamma   90.00
#
_symmetry.space_group_name_H-M   'P 1'
#
loop_
_entity.id
_entity.type
_entity.pdbx_description
1 polymer ?
#
loop_
_entity_poly.entity_id
_entity_poly.type
_entity_poly.pdbx_seq_one_letter_code
_entity_poly.pdbx_strand_id
1 'polypeptide(L)'
;MNHKFWGEIQEDWAGISGNKLFKISHFKDDEIQVFLGEEFDEDGEEIEELPTNEELDGFEKTYSSFLENIDDIILQIKEEAFLRYKKIYAKYYEDSKQSGEEPLNIDTKEKHFEYIKELLYVRILKGNEIKMPIRYDLDTEHGIEIKLKDNKIVAVGGIAET
;
A
#
# COMPACT_ATOMS: atom_id res chain seq x y z
N MET A 1 -16.41 -18.53 5.12
CA MET A 1 -17.12 -18.54 3.81
C MET A 1 -16.09 -18.83 2.70
N ASN A 2 -16.43 -19.44 1.57
CA ASN A 2 -15.43 -19.72 0.52
C ASN A 2 -15.69 -18.92 -0.77
N HIS A 3 -14.63 -18.30 -1.29
CA HIS A 3 -14.61 -17.56 -2.55
C HIS A 3 -13.57 -18.13 -3.52
N LYS A 4 -13.86 -18.13 -4.83
CA LYS A 4 -12.99 -18.74 -5.84
C LYS A 4 -11.61 -18.07 -5.89
N PHE A 5 -11.60 -16.74 -5.87
CA PHE A 5 -10.36 -15.96 -5.96
C PHE A 5 -9.64 -15.87 -4.61
N TRP A 6 -10.36 -15.55 -3.54
CA TRP A 6 -9.78 -15.25 -2.22
C TRP A 6 -9.54 -16.49 -1.34
N GLY A 7 -10.16 -17.62 -1.66
CA GLY A 7 -10.11 -18.81 -0.80
C GLY A 7 -11.09 -18.73 0.36
N GLU A 8 -10.67 -19.20 1.54
CA GLU A 8 -11.48 -19.12 2.75
C GLU A 8 -11.43 -17.71 3.32
N ILE A 9 -12.61 -17.10 3.45
CA ILE A 9 -12.82 -15.76 4.03
C ILE A 9 -13.08 -15.90 5.52
N GLN A 10 -12.30 -15.13 6.28
CA GLN A 10 -12.29 -15.12 7.74
C GLN A 10 -11.82 -13.75 8.26
N GLU A 11 -12.06 -13.52 9.55
CA GLU A 11 -11.43 -12.45 10.31
C GLU A 11 -9.93 -12.71 10.47
N ASP A 12 -9.14 -11.65 10.47
CA ASP A 12 -7.69 -11.65 10.53
C ASP A 12 -7.21 -10.42 11.33
N TRP A 13 -5.91 -10.30 11.58
CA TRP A 13 -5.35 -9.33 12.54
C TRP A 13 -5.61 -7.85 12.22
N ALA A 14 -6.04 -7.53 11.00
CA ALA A 14 -6.44 -6.18 10.57
C ALA A 14 -7.74 -6.22 9.75
N GLY A 15 -8.74 -6.93 10.25
CA GLY A 15 -10.06 -7.05 9.63
C GLY A 15 -10.16 -8.29 8.73
N ILE A 16 -10.97 -8.23 7.69
CA ILE A 16 -11.37 -9.45 6.96
C ILE A 16 -10.43 -9.74 5.80
N SER A 17 -10.01 -11.00 5.67
CA SER A 17 -9.06 -11.43 4.65
C SER A 17 -9.43 -12.80 4.08
N GLY A 18 -8.85 -13.13 2.92
CA GLY A 18 -8.84 -14.49 2.39
C GLY A 18 -7.56 -15.22 2.81
N ASN A 19 -7.60 -16.54 2.90
CA ASN A 19 -6.42 -17.36 3.24
C ASN A 19 -5.36 -17.48 2.15
N LYS A 20 -5.55 -16.84 0.98
CA LYS A 20 -4.55 -16.79 -0.08
C LYS A 20 -3.66 -15.56 0.04
N LEU A 21 -2.37 -15.78 -0.12
CA LEU A 21 -1.34 -14.74 -0.22
C LEU A 21 -0.98 -14.49 -1.68
N PHE A 22 -0.54 -13.27 -1.98
CA PHE A 22 -0.30 -12.82 -3.35
C PHE A 22 1.10 -12.28 -3.53
N LYS A 23 1.71 -12.58 -4.68
CA LYS A 23 2.97 -11.96 -5.09
C LYS A 23 2.67 -10.72 -5.93
N ILE A 24 3.18 -9.57 -5.50
CA ILE A 24 3.06 -8.31 -6.25
C ILE A 24 4.45 -7.95 -6.76
N SER A 25 4.59 -7.89 -8.08
CA SER A 25 5.87 -7.55 -8.72
C SER A 25 6.41 -6.20 -8.21
N HIS A 26 7.73 -6.05 -8.20
CA HIS A 26 8.49 -4.86 -7.77
C HIS A 26 8.65 -4.63 -6.26
N PHE A 27 7.91 -5.36 -5.43
CA PHE A 27 8.11 -5.41 -3.97
C PHE A 27 8.96 -6.63 -3.57
N LYS A 28 9.54 -6.60 -2.36
CA LYS A 28 10.46 -7.64 -1.87
C LYS A 28 9.73 -8.93 -1.49
N ASP A 29 8.54 -8.81 -0.92
CA ASP A 29 7.82 -9.95 -0.36
C ASP A 29 6.99 -10.68 -1.41
N ASP A 30 7.12 -12.00 -1.42
CA ASP A 30 6.41 -12.89 -2.35
C ASP A 30 5.02 -13.33 -1.82
N GLU A 31 4.74 -13.00 -0.56
CA GLU A 31 3.54 -13.41 0.17
C GLU A 31 2.89 -12.19 0.84
N ILE A 32 2.10 -11.45 0.08
CA ILE A 32 1.37 -10.26 0.54
C ILE A 32 -0.06 -10.65 0.93
N GLN A 33 -0.44 -10.31 2.16
CA GLN A 33 -1.82 -10.41 2.62
C GLN A 33 -2.69 -9.33 1.95
N VAL A 34 -3.89 -9.71 1.53
CA VAL A 34 -4.89 -8.79 0.99
C VAL A 34 -6.11 -8.76 1.91
N PHE A 35 -6.43 -7.56 2.42
CA PHE A 35 -7.60 -7.29 3.24
C PHE A 35 -8.77 -6.79 2.39
N LEU A 36 -9.98 -7.20 2.75
CA LEU A 36 -11.21 -7.08 1.97
C LEU A 36 -12.21 -6.18 2.70
N GLY A 37 -12.09 -4.87 2.47
CA GLY A 37 -12.90 -3.84 3.11
C GLY A 37 -12.16 -3.02 4.16
N GLU A 38 -12.92 -2.13 4.81
CA GLU A 38 -12.46 -1.38 5.97
C GLU A 38 -12.27 -2.31 7.17
N GLU A 39 -11.44 -1.90 8.12
CA GLU A 39 -11.24 -2.59 9.40
C GLU A 39 -12.25 -2.13 10.46
N PHE A 40 -12.58 -0.83 10.43
CA PHE A 40 -13.50 -0.20 11.36
C PHE A 40 -14.67 0.44 10.62
N ASP A 41 -15.83 0.48 11.26
CA ASP A 41 -17.00 1.19 10.76
C ASP A 41 -16.92 2.72 11.03
N GLU A 42 -18.02 3.43 10.76
CA GLU A 42 -18.09 4.88 10.94
C GLU A 42 -18.05 5.34 12.41
N ASP A 43 -18.39 4.45 13.34
CA ASP A 43 -18.33 4.68 14.78
C ASP A 43 -16.96 4.27 15.38
N GLY A 44 -16.09 3.67 14.56
CA GLY A 44 -14.76 3.20 14.96
C GLY A 44 -14.77 1.82 15.61
N GLU A 45 -15.86 1.07 15.45
CA GLU A 45 -15.98 -0.30 15.93
C GLU A 45 -15.45 -1.28 14.87
N GLU A 46 -14.83 -2.38 15.31
CA GLU A 46 -14.27 -3.38 14.40
C GLU A 46 -15.37 -4.07 13.57
N ILE A 47 -15.13 -4.20 12.27
CA ILE A 47 -16.06 -4.88 11.36
C ILE A 47 -15.83 -6.39 11.45
N GLU A 48 -16.73 -7.07 12.15
CA GLU A 48 -16.73 -8.55 12.26
C GLU A 48 -17.62 -9.22 11.19
N GLU A 49 -18.51 -8.46 10.54
CA GLU A 49 -19.42 -9.02 9.52
C GLU A 49 -18.67 -9.32 8.23
N LEU A 50 -18.67 -10.59 7.82
CA LEU A 50 -18.05 -11.01 6.56
C LEU A 50 -18.73 -10.36 5.33
N PRO A 51 -17.96 -9.95 4.30
CA PRO A 51 -18.53 -9.39 3.09
C PRO A 51 -19.47 -10.38 2.39
N THR A 52 -20.44 -9.85 1.66
CA THR A 52 -21.28 -10.64 0.78
C THR A 52 -20.49 -11.15 -0.43
N ASN A 53 -20.98 -12.21 -1.09
CA ASN A 53 -20.35 -12.70 -2.33
C ASN A 53 -20.24 -11.61 -3.42
N GLU A 54 -21.21 -10.71 -3.51
CA GLU A 54 -21.18 -9.60 -4.48
C GLU A 54 -20.04 -8.61 -4.17
N GLU A 55 -19.79 -8.32 -2.88
CA GLU A 55 -18.66 -7.50 -2.46
C GLU A 55 -17.33 -8.19 -2.74
N LEU A 56 -17.23 -9.50 -2.48
CA LEU A 56 -16.03 -10.29 -2.78
C LEU A 56 -15.69 -10.31 -4.28
N ASP A 57 -16.70 -10.45 -5.14
CA ASP A 57 -16.56 -10.35 -6.61
C ASP A 57 -16.09 -8.94 -7.02
N GLY A 58 -16.61 -7.90 -6.36
CA GLY A 58 -16.19 -6.51 -6.56
C GLY A 58 -14.73 -6.27 -6.17
N PHE A 59 -14.30 -6.81 -5.03
CA PHE A 59 -12.91 -6.77 -4.60
C PHE A 59 -12.01 -7.54 -5.58
N GLU A 60 -12.42 -8.73 -6.03
CA GLU A 60 -11.67 -9.52 -7.02
C GLU A 60 -11.43 -8.71 -8.29
N LYS A 61 -12.48 -8.05 -8.79
CA LYS A 61 -12.37 -7.22 -10.00
C LYS A 61 -11.42 -6.05 -9.81
N THR A 62 -11.48 -5.39 -8.66
CA THR A 62 -10.59 -4.27 -8.31
C THR A 62 -9.14 -4.73 -8.26
N TYR A 63 -8.86 -5.83 -7.57
CA TYR A 63 -7.51 -6.36 -7.41
C TYR A 63 -6.93 -6.94 -8.70
N SER A 64 -7.75 -7.64 -9.49
CA SER A 64 -7.33 -8.16 -10.79
C SER A 64 -6.94 -7.03 -11.73
N SER A 65 -7.74 -5.96 -11.77
CA SER A 65 -7.42 -4.74 -12.54
C SER A 65 -6.13 -4.08 -12.03
N PHE A 66 -5.93 -4.02 -10.71
CA PHE A 66 -4.68 -3.52 -10.12
C PHE A 66 -3.47 -4.33 -10.57
N LEU A 67 -3.54 -5.66 -10.52
CA LEU A 67 -2.45 -6.54 -10.95
C LEU A 67 -2.15 -6.41 -12.45
N GLU A 68 -3.18 -6.30 -13.30
CA GLU A 68 -3.03 -6.09 -14.74
C GLU A 68 -2.35 -4.76 -15.08
N ASN A 69 -2.44 -3.77 -14.20
CA ASN A 69 -1.88 -2.43 -14.39
C ASN A 69 -0.67 -2.14 -13.49
N ILE A 70 -0.09 -3.17 -12.86
CA ILE A 70 0.93 -2.98 -11.81
C ILE A 70 2.14 -2.18 -12.30
N ASP A 71 2.63 -2.42 -13.52
CA ASP A 71 3.81 -1.72 -14.04
C ASP A 71 3.58 -0.20 -14.17
N ASP A 72 2.41 0.20 -14.69
CA ASP A 72 2.03 1.61 -14.79
C ASP A 72 1.78 2.25 -13.44
N ILE A 73 1.25 1.48 -12.47
CA ILE A 73 1.07 1.94 -11.09
C ILE A 73 2.43 2.14 -10.43
N ILE A 74 3.39 1.23 -10.60
CA ILE A 74 4.75 1.38 -10.06
C ILE A 74 5.44 2.62 -10.62
N LEU A 75 5.25 2.95 -11.90
CA LEU A 75 5.78 4.20 -12.47
C LEU A 75 5.20 5.43 -11.78
N GLN A 76 3.90 5.43 -11.46
CA GLN A 76 3.26 6.49 -10.69
C GLN A 76 3.81 6.55 -9.25
N ILE A 77 3.95 5.40 -8.57
CA ILE A 77 4.44 5.32 -7.19
C ILE A 77 5.84 5.93 -7.09
N LYS A 78 6.74 5.56 -8.01
CA LYS A 78 8.10 6.11 -8.08
C LYS A 78 8.07 7.64 -8.17
N GLU A 79 7.21 8.20 -9.02
CA GLU A 79 7.14 9.65 -9.21
C GLU A 79 6.58 10.35 -7.96
N GLU A 80 5.40 9.94 -7.49
CA GLU A 80 4.70 10.62 -6.41
C GLU A 80 5.41 10.46 -5.05
N ALA A 81 5.95 9.27 -4.76
CA ALA A 81 6.73 9.04 -3.55
C ALA A 81 8.04 9.84 -3.55
N PHE A 82 8.71 9.95 -4.70
CA PHE A 82 9.93 10.77 -4.82
C PHE A 82 9.64 12.27 -4.67
N LEU A 83 8.50 12.75 -5.16
CA LEU A 83 8.04 14.12 -4.92
C LEU A 83 7.82 14.38 -3.42
N ARG A 84 7.19 13.46 -2.70
CA ARG A 84 7.05 13.52 -1.23
C ARG A 84 8.42 13.53 -0.55
N TYR A 85 9.32 12.64 -0.95
CA TYR A 85 10.69 12.58 -0.43
C TYR A 85 11.40 13.93 -0.54
N LYS A 86 11.42 14.53 -1.74
CA LYS A 86 12.05 15.84 -1.96
C LYS A 86 11.46 16.94 -1.08
N LYS A 87 10.14 16.90 -0.86
CA LYS A 87 9.44 17.92 -0.07
C LYS A 87 9.70 17.82 1.43
N ILE A 88 9.76 16.60 1.97
CA ILE A 88 9.74 16.37 3.42
C ILE A 88 11.12 15.98 3.95
N TYR A 89 11.81 15.07 3.26
CA TYR A 89 12.95 14.33 3.79
C TYR A 89 14.29 14.75 3.20
N ALA A 90 14.34 15.18 1.94
CA ALA A 90 15.62 15.47 1.26
C ALA A 90 16.48 16.51 2.00
N LYS A 91 15.87 17.53 2.61
CA LYS A 91 16.63 18.53 3.41
C LYS A 91 17.36 17.90 4.61
N TYR A 92 16.83 16.82 5.17
CA TYR A 92 17.43 16.12 6.31
C TYR A 92 18.51 15.15 5.83
N TYR A 93 18.26 14.38 4.77
CA TYR A 93 19.18 13.32 4.31
C TYR A 93 20.27 13.78 3.34
N GLU A 94 20.08 14.91 2.65
CA GLU A 94 21.00 15.38 1.61
C GLU A 94 21.83 16.60 2.04
N ASP A 95 21.54 17.18 3.22
CA ASP A 95 22.34 18.25 3.82
C ASP A 95 23.12 17.69 5.01
N SER A 96 24.42 17.49 4.82
CA SER A 96 25.32 16.95 5.85
C SER A 96 25.38 17.79 7.11
N LYS A 97 25.03 19.08 7.05
CA LYS A 97 24.94 19.94 8.24
C LYS A 97 23.69 19.66 9.06
N GLN A 98 22.63 19.13 8.45
CA GLN A 98 21.39 18.77 9.14
C GLN A 98 21.41 17.33 9.63
N SER A 99 21.87 16.38 8.82
CA SER A 99 21.96 14.96 9.22
C SER A 99 23.12 14.68 10.17
N GLY A 100 24.23 15.42 10.05
CA GLY A 100 25.51 15.02 10.66
C GLY A 100 26.18 13.84 9.96
N GLU A 101 25.64 13.39 8.82
CA GLU A 101 26.10 12.25 8.01
C GLU A 101 26.36 12.70 6.57
N GLU A 102 27.08 11.90 5.80
CA GLU A 102 27.23 12.16 4.36
C GLU A 102 25.89 12.07 3.61
N PRO A 103 25.64 12.91 2.58
CA PRO A 103 24.41 12.86 1.81
C PRO A 103 24.15 11.48 1.20
N LEU A 104 22.89 11.02 1.24
CA LEU A 104 22.52 9.74 0.64
C LEU A 104 22.55 9.77 -0.90
N ASN A 105 22.57 10.95 -1.51
CA ASN A 105 22.59 11.19 -2.95
C ASN A 105 21.38 10.55 -3.67
N ILE A 106 20.20 10.64 -3.05
CA ILE A 106 18.92 10.17 -3.61
C ILE A 106 18.38 11.26 -4.56
N ASP A 107 18.97 11.33 -5.74
CA ASP A 107 18.72 12.33 -6.78
C ASP A 107 17.72 11.88 -7.86
N THR A 108 17.29 10.62 -7.82
CA THR A 108 16.39 10.00 -8.80
C THR A 108 15.31 9.19 -8.10
N LYS A 109 14.16 9.06 -8.76
CA LYS A 109 13.04 8.24 -8.26
C LYS A 109 13.41 6.77 -8.19
N GLU A 110 14.28 6.29 -9.08
CA GLU A 110 14.75 4.90 -9.04
C GLU A 110 15.57 4.62 -7.79
N LYS A 111 16.49 5.51 -7.40
CA LYS A 111 17.23 5.38 -6.14
C LYS A 111 16.31 5.45 -4.93
N HIS A 112 15.34 6.38 -4.94
CA HIS A 112 14.37 6.52 -3.84
C HIS A 112 13.50 5.26 -3.69
N PHE A 113 13.10 4.66 -4.80
CA PHE A 113 12.22 3.48 -4.80
C PHE A 113 12.83 2.27 -4.08
N GLU A 114 14.15 2.18 -3.98
CA GLU A 114 14.82 1.09 -3.24
C GLU A 114 14.51 1.12 -1.73
N TYR A 115 14.10 2.27 -1.19
CA TYR A 115 13.74 2.46 0.22
C TYR A 115 12.25 2.18 0.52
N ILE A 116 11.43 1.90 -0.50
CA ILE A 116 9.97 1.67 -0.36
C ILE A 116 9.56 0.33 -0.99
N LYS A 117 10.36 -0.71 -0.73
CA LYS A 117 10.21 -2.05 -1.32
C LYS A 117 9.48 -3.07 -0.44
N GLU A 118 9.31 -2.78 0.84
CA GLU A 118 8.69 -3.67 1.83
C GLU A 118 7.21 -3.28 2.00
N LEU A 119 6.36 -3.88 1.17
CA LEU A 119 4.91 -3.68 1.20
C LEU A 119 4.34 -4.50 2.36
N LEU A 120 3.64 -3.86 3.29
CA LEU A 120 3.15 -4.54 4.49
C LEU A 120 1.94 -5.43 4.18
N TYR A 121 0.99 -4.89 3.43
CA TYR A 121 -0.21 -5.58 2.94
C TYR A 121 -0.87 -4.73 1.85
N VAL A 122 -1.94 -5.25 1.26
CA VAL A 122 -2.86 -4.46 0.42
C VAL A 122 -4.24 -4.49 1.04
N ARG A 123 -4.91 -3.34 1.14
CA ARG A 123 -6.31 -3.26 1.55
C ARG A 123 -7.15 -2.77 0.38
N ILE A 124 -8.16 -3.53 0.00
CA ILE A 124 -9.13 -3.16 -1.04
C ILE A 124 -10.36 -2.61 -0.37
N LEU A 125 -10.79 -1.43 -0.78
CA LEU A 125 -11.95 -0.74 -0.24
C LEU A 125 -13.07 -0.67 -1.27
N LYS A 126 -14.27 -0.33 -0.81
CA LYS A 126 -15.40 -0.04 -1.70
C LYS A 126 -15.04 1.13 -2.64
N GLY A 127 -15.63 1.15 -3.83
CA GLY A 127 -15.40 2.22 -4.81
C GLY A 127 -14.07 2.12 -5.57
N ASN A 128 -13.54 0.90 -5.76
CA ASN A 128 -12.30 0.59 -6.48
C ASN A 128 -11.07 1.28 -5.88
N GLU A 129 -11.05 1.42 -4.56
CA GLU A 129 -9.94 2.04 -3.83
C GLU A 129 -9.01 0.96 -3.27
N ILE A 130 -7.71 1.24 -3.29
CA ILE A 130 -6.68 0.38 -2.71
C ILE A 130 -5.75 1.22 -1.84
N LYS A 131 -5.46 0.73 -0.64
CA LYS A 131 -4.40 1.26 0.24
C LYS A 131 -3.23 0.30 0.27
N MET A 132 -2.03 0.85 0.16
CA MET A 132 -0.75 0.12 0.16
C MET A 132 0.18 0.76 1.19
N PRO A 133 0.11 0.35 2.47
CA PRO A 133 1.08 0.76 3.47
C PRO A 133 2.41 0.02 3.24
N ILE A 134 3.49 0.77 3.23
CA ILE A 134 4.84 0.33 2.91
C ILE A 134 5.74 0.78 4.04
N ARG A 135 6.59 -0.13 4.52
CA ARG A 135 7.66 0.23 5.44
C ARG A 135 8.67 1.08 4.69
N TYR A 136 8.95 2.25 5.24
CA TYR A 136 9.84 3.21 4.61
C TYR A 136 11.18 3.25 5.34
N ASP A 137 12.24 2.83 4.66
CA ASP A 137 13.58 2.70 5.25
C ASP A 137 14.16 4.05 5.72
N LEU A 138 13.66 5.17 5.19
CA LEU A 138 14.04 6.53 5.59
C LEU A 138 13.11 7.14 6.65
N ASP A 139 11.96 6.51 6.96
CA ASP A 139 11.08 6.95 8.04
C ASP A 139 10.37 5.73 8.62
N THR A 140 11.09 5.03 9.49
CA THR A 140 10.61 3.77 10.07
C THR A 140 9.50 3.98 11.10
N GLU A 141 9.26 5.22 11.53
CA GLU A 141 8.20 5.57 12.49
C GLU A 141 6.85 5.73 11.79
N HIS A 142 6.81 6.43 10.65
CA HIS A 142 5.56 6.79 9.98
C HIS A 142 5.27 6.00 8.71
N GLY A 143 6.29 5.37 8.12
CA GLY A 143 6.16 4.63 6.86
C GLY A 143 5.69 5.50 5.68
N ILE A 144 5.17 4.85 4.66
CA ILE A 144 4.48 5.52 3.55
C ILE A 144 3.22 4.74 3.17
N GLU A 145 2.12 5.44 2.89
CA GLU A 145 0.89 4.83 2.40
C GLU A 145 0.55 5.43 1.03
N ILE A 146 0.35 4.54 0.06
CA ILE A 146 -0.15 4.90 -1.27
C ILE A 146 -1.64 4.57 -1.31
N LYS A 147 -2.45 5.56 -1.67
CA LYS A 147 -3.87 5.35 -1.96
C LYS A 147 -4.12 5.45 -3.45
N LEU A 148 -4.77 4.42 -3.99
CA LEU A 148 -5.18 4.31 -5.37
C LEU A 148 -6.71 4.40 -5.46
N LYS A 149 -7.20 4.98 -6.54
CA LYS A 149 -8.59 4.86 -6.99
C LYS A 149 -8.59 4.62 -8.49
N ASP A 150 -9.26 3.56 -8.94
CA ASP A 150 -9.30 3.18 -10.36
C ASP A 150 -7.88 3.11 -10.98
N ASN A 151 -6.93 2.49 -10.27
CA ASN A 151 -5.51 2.34 -10.65
C ASN A 151 -4.72 3.67 -10.81
N LYS A 152 -5.21 4.77 -10.23
CA LYS A 152 -4.52 6.06 -10.18
C LYS A 152 -4.19 6.45 -8.75
N ILE A 153 -2.98 6.97 -8.54
CA ILE A 153 -2.60 7.52 -7.23
C ILE A 153 -3.44 8.77 -6.96
N VAL A 154 -4.17 8.74 -5.85
CA VAL A 154 -4.97 9.87 -5.37
C VAL A 154 -4.36 10.50 -4.12
N ALA A 155 -3.55 9.77 -3.36
CA ALA A 155 -2.84 10.31 -2.20
C ALA A 155 -1.56 9.51 -1.88
N VAL A 156 -0.58 10.21 -1.29
CA VAL A 156 0.66 9.64 -0.74
C VAL A 156 0.96 10.30 0.62
N GLY A 157 0.84 9.52 1.68
CA GLY A 157 0.90 9.96 3.08
C GLY A 157 1.85 9.11 3.93
N GLY A 158 1.93 9.41 5.23
CA GLY A 158 2.29 8.39 6.21
C GLY A 158 1.18 7.35 6.35
N ILE A 159 1.46 6.25 7.03
CA ILE A 159 0.45 5.20 7.27
C ILE A 159 -0.73 5.78 8.04
N ALA A 160 -1.95 5.48 7.58
CA ALA A 160 -3.21 6.02 8.09
C ALA A 160 -3.45 7.54 7.89
N GLU A 161 -2.64 8.22 7.05
CA GLU A 161 -2.84 9.64 6.72
C GLU A 161 -3.62 9.87 5.40
N THR A 162 -4.08 8.81 4.70
CA THR A 162 -4.66 8.91 3.33
C THR A 162 -6.10 8.40 3.15
#